data_AF-A0A968NNX6-F1
#
_entry.id   AF-A0A968NNX6-F1
#
_cell.length_a   1.000
_cell.length_b   1.000
_cell.length_c   1.000
_cell.angle_alpha   90.00
_cell.angle_beta   90.00
_cell.angle_gamma   90.00
#
_symmetry.space_group_name_H-M   'P 1'
#
loop_
_entity.id
_entity.type
_entity.pdbx_description
1 polymer ?
#
loop_
_entity_poly.entity_id
_entity_poly.type
_entity_poly.pdbx_seq_one_letter_code
_entity_poly.pdbx_strand_id
1 'polypeptide(L)'
;MLATGLAPQGMVFDPTTKRLFVNNLNSRSVTVYDLADSLTYGFGNVPVTTTIGTVANELFSPQVLLGKQVFYNASDVRMSEEGYTSCAICHQDGDHDGRTWDFTDRGEGLRNTINLRGRAGMGHGNVHWSANFNEIQDFELDIRNAFGGTGFINGTVNPSLGAANAGRSADLDALAAYVTSLGSDSIEKSPFKNPDGSLTAEAVLGRQLFDGTLTPSSGTALTCASCHNPATDFTDSATGARHNVGTIKASSGKRLGGTLDGIDSPTLLGVHASAPYFHDGSAATLDDVFNAGRSGAASGENNNVHDTRSGKNLRPDDNGKKPAHRLSAPDRRHSGDSHRTRRHRRRQFGIAGLGRQWRSGLRPGYRILPRDRPGPIWLRPGRGHHLQQLHGQHRGQWRDLLLHCDGGGH
;
A
#
# COMPACT_ATOMS: atom_id res chain seq x y z
N MET A 1 -3.00 14.47 28.14
CA MET A 1 -3.01 14.52 26.65
C MET A 1 -3.46 15.92 26.27
N LEU A 2 -2.81 16.59 25.32
CA LEU A 2 -3.23 17.92 24.84
C LEU A 2 -4.29 17.74 23.76
N ALA A 3 -5.41 18.46 23.85
CA ALA A 3 -6.50 18.36 22.88
C ALA A 3 -6.20 19.15 21.61
N THR A 4 -5.90 18.45 20.50
CA THR A 4 -5.56 19.08 19.21
C THR A 4 -6.75 19.09 18.25
N GLY A 5 -6.56 19.71 17.09
CA GLY A 5 -7.42 19.46 15.93
C GLY A 5 -7.13 18.11 15.27
N LEU A 6 -7.65 17.93 14.05
CA LEU A 6 -7.58 16.71 13.26
C LEU A 6 -6.21 16.54 12.57
N ALA A 7 -5.70 15.31 12.60
CA ALA A 7 -4.41 14.91 12.04
C ALA A 7 -3.25 15.86 12.41
N PRO A 8 -2.89 15.97 13.70
CA PRO A 8 -1.74 16.76 14.11
C PRO A 8 -0.44 16.15 13.53
N GLN A 9 0.32 16.93 12.76
CA GLN A 9 1.52 16.43 12.05
C GLN A 9 2.83 17.12 12.45
N GLY A 10 2.77 18.14 13.29
CA GLY A 10 3.97 18.84 13.73
C GLY A 10 3.71 19.74 14.91
N MET A 11 4.77 19.99 15.68
CA MET A 11 4.71 20.91 16.79
C MET A 11 6.00 21.71 16.92
N VAL A 12 5.88 22.98 17.30
CA VAL A 12 7.02 23.86 17.59
C VAL A 12 6.78 24.53 18.93
N PHE A 13 7.80 24.52 19.79
CA PHE A 13 7.77 25.19 21.08
C PHE A 13 8.66 26.43 21.06
N ASP A 14 8.12 27.59 21.45
CA ASP A 14 8.90 28.80 21.66
C ASP A 14 9.28 28.93 23.15
N PRO A 15 10.58 28.79 23.50
CA PRO A 15 11.03 28.86 24.89
C PRO A 15 10.96 30.28 25.47
N THR A 16 10.82 31.33 24.66
CA THR A 16 10.74 32.72 25.12
C THR A 16 9.34 33.02 25.63
N THR A 17 8.33 32.79 24.80
CA THR A 17 6.92 33.04 25.15
C THR A 17 6.26 31.88 25.89
N LYS A 18 6.96 30.73 26.02
CA LYS A 18 6.43 29.48 26.59
C LYS A 18 5.21 28.96 25.83
N ARG A 19 5.11 29.25 24.54
CA ARG A 19 3.98 28.80 23.71
C ARG A 19 4.33 27.56 22.91
N LEU A 20 3.36 26.66 22.80
CA LEU A 20 3.42 25.50 21.91
C LEU A 20 2.44 25.67 20.76
N PHE A 21 2.93 25.47 19.54
CA PHE A 21 2.15 25.53 18.32
C PHE A 21 2.03 24.12 17.78
N VAL A 22 0.81 23.66 17.49
CA VAL A 22 0.54 22.34 16.91
C VAL A 22 -0.17 22.52 15.59
N ASN A 23 0.42 22.01 14.50
CA ASN A 23 -0.17 22.01 13.17
C ASN A 23 -1.18 20.87 13.02
N ASN A 24 -2.46 21.22 12.90
CA ASN A 24 -3.57 20.30 12.66
C ASN A 24 -3.86 20.26 11.17
N LEU A 25 -3.22 19.32 10.45
CA LEU A 25 -3.27 19.29 8.99
C LEU A 25 -4.71 19.28 8.48
N ASN A 26 -5.55 18.39 8.99
CA ASN A 26 -6.91 18.17 8.47
C ASN A 26 -7.98 19.08 9.09
N SER A 27 -7.64 19.82 10.15
CA SER A 27 -8.45 20.96 10.62
C SER A 27 -8.05 22.29 9.98
N ARG A 28 -7.03 22.31 9.12
CA ARG A 28 -6.51 23.52 8.47
C ARG A 28 -6.20 24.63 9.48
N SER A 29 -5.58 24.26 10.59
CA SER A 29 -5.32 25.19 11.68
C SER A 29 -4.07 24.88 12.48
N VAL A 30 -3.57 25.89 13.19
CA VAL A 30 -2.56 25.77 14.22
C VAL A 30 -3.20 26.04 15.57
N THR A 31 -3.17 25.07 16.48
CA THR A 31 -3.55 25.27 17.89
C THR A 31 -2.38 25.84 18.65
N VAL A 32 -2.59 26.93 19.39
CA VAL A 32 -1.58 27.59 20.22
C VAL A 32 -1.92 27.38 21.68
N TYR A 33 -0.98 26.79 22.43
CA TYR A 33 -1.07 26.59 23.87
C TYR A 33 -0.15 27.56 24.61
N ASP A 34 -0.58 28.02 25.77
CA ASP A 34 0.29 28.66 26.75
C ASP A 34 0.75 27.61 27.77
N LEU A 35 2.06 27.39 27.84
CA LEU A 35 2.66 26.40 28.73
C LEU A 35 3.33 27.04 29.96
N ALA A 36 3.24 28.36 30.17
CA ALA A 36 3.98 29.04 31.24
C ALA A 36 3.74 28.42 32.63
N ASP A 37 2.47 28.24 32.99
CA ASP A 37 2.09 27.59 34.25
C ASP A 37 2.40 26.10 34.23
N SER A 38 2.15 25.42 33.11
CA SER A 38 2.37 23.96 32.99
C SER A 38 3.84 23.59 33.16
N LEU A 39 4.75 24.43 32.70
CA LEU A 39 6.20 24.23 32.84
C LEU A 39 6.71 24.54 34.26
N THR A 40 5.97 25.32 35.04
CA THR A 40 6.35 25.72 36.40
C THR A 40 5.73 24.80 37.45
N TYR A 41 4.45 24.48 37.29
CA TYR A 41 3.63 23.80 38.29
C TYR A 41 3.21 22.38 37.88
N GLY A 42 3.58 21.95 36.66
CA GLY A 42 3.27 20.63 36.12
C GLY A 42 2.08 20.64 35.14
N PHE A 43 1.99 19.56 34.36
CA PHE A 43 0.99 19.44 33.29
C PHE A 43 -0.38 19.05 33.85
N GLY A 44 -1.24 20.06 34.04
CA GLY A 44 -2.67 19.91 34.31
C GLY A 44 -3.51 20.30 33.09
N ASN A 45 -4.49 21.18 33.29
CA ASN A 45 -5.23 21.80 32.20
C ASN A 45 -4.30 22.80 31.49
N VAL A 46 -3.97 22.49 30.24
CA VAL A 46 -3.14 23.37 29.41
C VAL A 46 -4.07 24.25 28.56
N PRO A 47 -4.11 25.58 28.80
CA PRO A 47 -5.01 26.45 28.09
C PRO A 47 -4.60 26.58 26.61
N VAL A 48 -5.59 26.40 25.74
CA VAL A 48 -5.48 26.82 24.34
C VAL A 48 -5.70 28.34 24.32
N THR A 49 -4.68 29.09 23.91
CA THR A 49 -4.78 30.55 23.79
C THR A 49 -5.58 30.94 22.55
N THR A 50 -5.33 30.25 21.43
CA THR A 50 -6.01 30.54 20.16
C THR A 50 -5.88 29.35 19.20
N THR A 51 -6.73 29.35 18.16
CA THR A 51 -6.61 28.47 17.00
C THR A 51 -6.58 29.35 15.74
N ILE A 52 -5.53 29.20 14.94
CA ILE A 52 -5.26 30.05 13.77
C ILE A 52 -5.53 29.24 12.51
N GLY A 53 -6.38 29.72 11.60
CA GLY A 53 -6.58 29.09 10.30
C GLY A 53 -5.33 29.17 9.42
N THR A 54 -4.97 28.08 8.74
CA THR A 54 -3.79 28.00 7.87
C THR A 54 -4.09 28.10 6.39
N VAL A 55 -5.36 28.02 6.00
CA VAL A 55 -5.81 28.14 4.61
C VAL A 55 -6.89 29.20 4.49
N ALA A 56 -6.78 30.06 3.47
CA ALA A 56 -7.82 31.04 3.14
C ALA A 56 -8.86 30.48 2.17
N ASN A 57 -8.46 29.51 1.34
CA ASN A 57 -9.32 28.84 0.38
C ASN A 57 -9.07 27.33 0.47
N GLU A 58 -10.12 26.54 0.69
CA GLU A 58 -10.05 25.08 0.67
C GLU A 58 -10.19 24.60 -0.78
N LEU A 59 -9.22 23.84 -1.26
CA LEU A 59 -9.19 23.36 -2.63
C LEU A 59 -9.97 22.05 -2.78
N PHE A 60 -10.10 21.27 -1.72
CA PHE A 60 -10.94 20.08 -1.76
C PHE A 60 -12.42 20.44 -1.70
N SER A 61 -13.24 19.69 -2.43
CA SER A 61 -14.67 19.71 -2.17
C SER A 61 -14.95 19.25 -0.74
N PRO A 62 -16.07 19.64 -0.13
CA PRO A 62 -16.42 19.19 1.22
C PRO A 62 -16.38 17.66 1.39
N GLN A 63 -16.80 16.91 0.36
CA GLN A 63 -16.79 15.45 0.38
C GLN A 63 -15.37 14.87 0.35
N VAL A 64 -14.48 15.42 -0.48
CA VAL A 64 -13.08 14.97 -0.53
C VAL A 64 -12.35 15.31 0.76
N LEU A 65 -12.60 16.49 1.34
CA LEU A 65 -12.03 16.88 2.63
C LEU A 65 -12.48 15.94 3.76
N LEU A 66 -13.78 15.62 3.81
CA LEU A 66 -14.32 14.65 4.76
C LEU A 66 -13.67 13.28 4.58
N GLY A 67 -13.50 12.83 3.34
CA GLY A 67 -12.82 11.57 3.03
C GLY A 67 -11.39 11.55 3.55
N LYS A 68 -10.63 12.63 3.33
CA LYS A 68 -9.28 12.78 3.89
C LYS A 68 -9.30 12.80 5.42
N GLN A 69 -10.31 13.38 6.06
CA GLN A 69 -10.44 13.34 7.51
C GLN A 69 -10.68 11.91 8.03
N VAL A 70 -11.61 11.16 7.43
CA VAL A 70 -11.87 9.75 7.77
C VAL A 70 -10.62 8.89 7.56
N PHE A 71 -9.92 9.07 6.44
CA PHE A 71 -8.71 8.33 6.08
C PHE A 71 -7.59 8.45 7.13
N TYR A 72 -7.52 9.58 7.86
CA TYR A 72 -6.52 9.83 8.90
C TYR A 72 -7.03 9.56 10.32
N ASN A 73 -8.33 9.32 10.53
CA ASN A 73 -8.94 9.31 11.85
C ASN A 73 -8.84 7.93 12.52
N ALA A 74 -7.67 7.63 13.09
CA ALA A 74 -7.47 6.38 13.83
C ALA A 74 -8.31 6.30 15.12
N SER A 75 -8.65 7.43 15.74
CA SER A 75 -9.39 7.47 17.01
C SER A 75 -10.88 7.19 16.90
N ASP A 76 -11.41 7.10 15.67
CA ASP A 76 -12.80 6.70 15.46
C ASP A 76 -12.93 5.18 15.67
N VAL A 77 -13.70 4.77 16.67
CA VAL A 77 -13.93 3.35 16.98
C VAL A 77 -14.71 2.61 15.88
N ARG A 78 -15.26 3.33 14.90
CA ARG A 78 -15.78 2.72 13.68
C ARG A 78 -14.65 2.24 12.78
N MET A 79 -13.51 2.94 12.75
CA MET A 79 -12.32 2.60 11.95
C MET A 79 -11.46 1.51 12.60
N SER A 80 -11.14 1.62 13.89
CA SER A 80 -10.35 0.61 14.61
C SER A 80 -10.73 0.53 16.09
N GLU A 81 -10.76 -0.68 16.66
CA GLU A 81 -11.22 -0.89 18.04
C GLU A 81 -10.39 -0.12 19.07
N GLU A 82 -9.07 -0.18 18.94
CA GLU A 82 -8.11 0.37 19.90
C GLU A 82 -7.67 1.80 19.59
N GLY A 83 -8.16 2.39 18.49
CA GLY A 83 -7.90 3.79 18.18
C GLY A 83 -6.51 4.12 17.60
N TYR A 84 -5.75 3.12 17.14
CA TYR A 84 -4.38 3.29 16.64
C TYR A 84 -4.20 3.03 15.13
N THR A 85 -5.24 2.52 14.45
CA THR A 85 -5.17 2.19 13.01
C THR A 85 -6.15 3.05 12.20
N SER A 86 -5.66 3.59 11.10
CA SER A 86 -6.45 4.18 10.01
C SER A 86 -5.73 3.92 8.69
N CYS A 87 -6.34 4.29 7.57
CA CYS A 87 -5.75 4.10 6.24
C CYS A 87 -4.35 4.77 6.14
N ALA A 88 -4.20 5.95 6.74
CA ALA A 88 -2.97 6.73 6.71
C ALA A 88 -1.75 6.08 7.38
N ILE A 89 -1.92 5.02 8.19
CA ILE A 89 -0.78 4.36 8.84
C ILE A 89 0.08 3.58 7.84
N CYS A 90 -0.56 2.99 6.83
CA CYS A 90 0.12 2.32 5.72
C CYS A 90 0.20 3.24 4.49
N HIS A 91 -0.81 4.10 4.30
CA HIS A 91 -0.93 4.94 3.11
C HIS A 91 -0.80 6.42 3.40
N GLN A 92 0.33 6.86 3.96
CA GLN A 92 0.54 8.26 4.34
C GLN A 92 0.39 9.19 3.12
N ASP A 93 -0.56 10.13 3.16
CA ASP A 93 -0.91 11.02 2.04
C ASP A 93 -1.24 10.28 0.73
N GLY A 94 -1.74 9.04 0.84
CA GLY A 94 -2.02 8.16 -0.29
C GLY A 94 -0.82 7.37 -0.80
N ASP A 95 0.36 7.54 -0.19
CA ASP A 95 1.56 6.79 -0.54
C ASP A 95 1.50 5.33 -0.07
N HIS A 96 2.65 4.67 -0.06
CA HIS A 96 2.90 3.43 0.67
C HIS A 96 3.96 3.66 1.78
N ASP A 97 3.98 2.78 2.77
CA ASP A 97 4.91 2.81 3.91
C ASP A 97 6.22 2.03 3.66
N GLY A 98 6.38 1.46 2.45
CA GLY A 98 7.52 0.63 2.06
C GLY A 98 7.60 -0.70 2.82
N ARG A 99 6.50 -1.18 3.41
CA ARG A 99 6.47 -2.42 4.20
C ARG A 99 5.67 -3.53 3.52
N THR A 100 6.11 -4.76 3.80
CA THR A 100 5.32 -5.96 3.57
C THR A 100 4.69 -6.41 4.88
N TRP A 101 3.37 -6.57 4.83
CA TRP A 101 2.54 -6.97 5.95
C TRP A 101 2.14 -8.43 5.84
N ASP A 102 1.99 -9.10 6.98
CA ASP A 102 1.51 -10.47 7.05
C ASP A 102 0.00 -10.48 7.28
N PHE A 103 -0.74 -10.95 6.26
CA PHE A 103 -2.19 -11.10 6.27
C PHE A 103 -2.60 -12.58 6.16
N THR A 104 -1.75 -13.49 6.65
CA THR A 104 -2.04 -14.93 6.67
C THR A 104 -3.25 -15.27 7.53
N ASP A 105 -3.48 -14.52 8.61
CA ASP A 105 -4.66 -14.63 9.49
C ASP A 105 -5.99 -14.44 8.75
N ARG A 106 -6.00 -13.56 7.74
CA ARG A 106 -7.14 -13.34 6.83
C ARG A 106 -7.02 -14.07 5.49
N GLY A 107 -6.03 -14.95 5.36
CA GLY A 107 -5.83 -15.79 4.18
C GLY A 107 -5.22 -15.09 2.96
N GLU A 108 -4.91 -13.80 3.01
CA GLU A 108 -4.26 -13.07 1.91
C GLU A 108 -2.73 -13.25 1.92
N GLY A 109 -2.12 -13.69 3.02
CA GLY A 109 -0.67 -13.92 3.09
C GLY A 109 0.14 -12.61 3.05
N LEU A 110 1.40 -12.66 2.60
CA LEU A 110 2.27 -11.49 2.57
C LEU A 110 1.82 -10.49 1.49
N ARG A 111 1.67 -9.22 1.87
CA ARG A 111 1.29 -8.11 0.98
C ARG A 111 2.14 -6.87 1.23
N ASN A 112 2.81 -6.40 0.19
CA ASN A 112 3.42 -5.08 0.15
C ASN A 112 2.34 -3.99 0.06
N THR A 113 2.54 -2.88 0.74
CA THR A 113 1.59 -1.75 0.67
C THR A 113 1.58 -1.14 -0.74
N ILE A 114 0.38 -0.99 -1.33
CA ILE A 114 0.20 -0.39 -2.67
C ILE A 114 0.25 1.14 -2.57
N ASN A 115 0.91 1.81 -3.51
CA ASN A 115 0.77 3.26 -3.66
C ASN A 115 -0.62 3.59 -4.23
N LEU A 116 -1.41 4.42 -3.55
CA LEU A 116 -2.75 4.78 -4.00
C LEU A 116 -2.74 5.93 -5.03
N ARG A 117 -1.64 6.69 -5.09
CA ARG A 117 -1.47 7.81 -6.02
C ARG A 117 -1.37 7.32 -7.45
N GLY A 118 -2.04 8.03 -8.36
CA GLY A 118 -2.14 7.63 -9.76
C GLY A 118 -3.28 6.67 -10.07
N ARG A 119 -3.87 6.01 -9.07
CA ARG A 119 -4.91 5.01 -9.27
C ARG A 119 -6.30 5.60 -9.49
N ALA A 120 -6.54 6.81 -8.99
CA ALA A 120 -7.84 7.48 -8.99
C ALA A 120 -8.97 6.57 -8.42
N GLY A 121 -8.76 6.01 -7.23
CA GLY A 121 -9.76 5.15 -6.57
C GLY A 121 -9.96 3.86 -7.35
N MET A 122 -11.12 3.72 -8.00
CA MET A 122 -11.47 2.57 -8.86
C MET A 122 -11.07 2.79 -10.33
N GLY A 123 -10.31 3.84 -10.65
CA GLY A 123 -9.95 4.20 -12.04
C GLY A 123 -9.29 3.09 -12.85
N HIS A 124 -8.57 2.18 -12.19
CA HIS A 124 -7.95 1.01 -12.82
C HIS A 124 -8.75 -0.28 -12.67
N GLY A 125 -9.93 -0.28 -12.04
CA GLY A 125 -10.70 -1.49 -11.74
C GLY A 125 -10.52 -1.97 -10.30
N ASN A 126 -10.78 -3.25 -10.06
CA ASN A 126 -10.80 -3.87 -8.72
C ASN A 126 -9.52 -3.61 -7.92
N VAL A 127 -9.64 -3.42 -6.61
CA VAL A 127 -8.53 -3.08 -5.72
C VAL A 127 -7.98 -4.30 -4.98
N HIS A 128 -6.87 -4.09 -4.27
CA HIS A 128 -5.94 -5.09 -3.72
C HIS A 128 -5.15 -5.86 -4.80
N TRP A 129 -4.00 -6.40 -4.39
CA TRP A 129 -3.16 -7.27 -5.23
C TRP A 129 -3.92 -8.48 -5.78
N SER A 130 -4.93 -8.97 -5.06
CA SER A 130 -5.76 -10.10 -5.49
C SER A 130 -7.00 -9.67 -6.29
N ALA A 131 -7.18 -8.38 -6.60
CA ALA A 131 -8.35 -7.82 -7.28
C ALA A 131 -9.67 -8.33 -6.68
N ASN A 132 -9.75 -8.32 -5.34
CA ASN A 132 -10.81 -8.99 -4.59
C ASN A 132 -11.96 -8.05 -4.18
N PHE A 133 -11.80 -6.73 -4.32
CA PHE A 133 -12.78 -5.69 -3.96
C PHE A 133 -13.18 -4.90 -5.22
N ASN A 134 -14.48 -4.69 -5.46
CA ASN A 134 -15.01 -3.98 -6.63
C ASN A 134 -15.47 -2.55 -6.32
N GLU A 135 -15.26 -2.07 -5.10
CA GLU A 135 -15.45 -0.67 -4.71
C GLU A 135 -14.59 -0.32 -3.47
N ILE A 136 -14.34 0.97 -3.24
CA ILE A 136 -13.59 1.41 -2.04
C ILE A 136 -14.40 1.18 -0.76
N GLN A 137 -15.73 1.18 -0.86
CA GLN A 137 -16.62 0.95 0.27
C GLN A 137 -16.52 -0.49 0.82
N ASP A 138 -15.98 -1.45 0.06
CA ASP A 138 -15.72 -2.81 0.53
C ASP A 138 -14.66 -2.88 1.62
N PHE A 139 -13.83 -1.84 1.79
CA PHE A 139 -12.92 -1.73 2.93
C PHE A 139 -13.65 -1.72 4.27
N GLU A 140 -14.97 -1.52 4.31
CA GLU A 140 -15.79 -1.80 5.48
C GLU A 140 -15.58 -3.24 6.01
N LEU A 141 -15.32 -4.22 5.14
CA LEU A 141 -15.01 -5.59 5.53
C LEU A 141 -13.68 -5.67 6.28
N ASP A 142 -12.65 -4.98 5.82
CA ASP A 142 -11.35 -4.93 6.50
C ASP A 142 -11.42 -4.13 7.80
N ILE A 143 -12.16 -3.02 7.79
CA ILE A 143 -12.42 -2.19 8.97
C ILE A 143 -13.02 -3.04 10.10
N ARG A 144 -14.04 -3.86 9.80
CA ARG A 144 -14.68 -4.70 10.82
C ARG A 144 -13.87 -5.93 11.21
N ASN A 145 -13.30 -6.63 10.23
CA ASN A 145 -12.71 -7.95 10.46
C ASN A 145 -11.22 -7.88 10.84
N ALA A 146 -10.46 -6.95 10.25
CA ALA A 146 -9.02 -6.83 10.46
C ALA A 146 -8.66 -5.71 11.44
N PHE A 147 -9.35 -4.57 11.38
CA PHE A 147 -9.07 -3.44 12.29
C PHE A 147 -9.88 -3.52 13.60
N GLY A 148 -10.85 -4.44 13.68
CA GLY A 148 -11.76 -4.60 14.82
C GLY A 148 -12.77 -3.46 14.99
N GLY A 149 -12.85 -2.54 14.03
CA GLY A 149 -13.74 -1.39 14.08
C GLY A 149 -15.22 -1.80 14.07
N THR A 150 -16.07 -0.95 14.64
CA THR A 150 -17.52 -1.18 14.62
C THR A 150 -18.14 -1.00 13.22
N GLY A 151 -17.41 -0.38 12.29
CA GLY A 151 -17.84 -0.14 10.91
C GLY A 151 -18.69 1.11 10.71
N PHE A 152 -18.75 1.58 9.46
CA PHE A 152 -19.47 2.78 9.05
C PHE A 152 -20.85 2.50 8.45
N ILE A 153 -21.16 1.26 8.07
CA ILE A 153 -22.46 0.86 7.52
C ILE A 153 -23.41 0.40 8.65
N ASN A 154 -24.64 0.91 8.66
CA ASN A 154 -25.66 0.34 9.53
C ASN A 154 -26.15 -1.01 8.99
N GLY A 155 -25.95 -2.08 9.74
CA GLY A 155 -26.39 -3.44 9.41
C GLY A 155 -25.33 -4.31 8.72
N THR A 156 -25.80 -5.20 7.85
CA THR A 156 -24.96 -6.21 7.18
C THR A 156 -24.25 -5.63 5.96
N VAL A 157 -22.93 -5.76 5.93
CA VAL A 157 -22.07 -5.35 4.82
C VAL A 157 -22.24 -6.34 3.67
N ASN A 158 -22.27 -5.85 2.43
CA ASN A 158 -22.29 -6.73 1.26
C ASN A 158 -20.90 -7.35 1.05
N PRO A 159 -20.80 -8.56 0.47
CA PRO A 159 -19.51 -9.19 0.19
C PRO A 159 -18.73 -8.45 -0.91
N SER A 160 -17.40 -8.56 -0.90
CA SER A 160 -16.44 -7.79 -1.70
C SER A 160 -16.57 -7.75 -3.24
N LEU A 161 -17.39 -8.62 -3.82
CA LEU A 161 -17.67 -8.63 -5.27
C LEU A 161 -19.19 -8.73 -5.50
N GLY A 162 -19.96 -8.38 -4.48
CA GLY A 162 -21.41 -8.51 -4.42
C GLY A 162 -22.13 -7.23 -4.80
N ALA A 163 -23.29 -7.03 -4.20
CA ALA A 163 -24.06 -5.80 -4.35
C ALA A 163 -23.31 -4.60 -3.74
N ALA A 164 -23.51 -3.42 -4.31
CA ALA A 164 -22.80 -2.21 -3.90
C ALA A 164 -23.05 -1.86 -2.42
N ASN A 165 -21.97 -1.52 -1.75
CA ASN A 165 -21.88 -0.84 -0.47
C ASN A 165 -21.85 0.69 -0.63
N ALA A 166 -21.53 1.20 -1.83
CA ALA A 166 -21.69 2.61 -2.18
C ALA A 166 -23.10 3.15 -1.87
N GLY A 167 -23.17 4.37 -1.34
CA GLY A 167 -24.43 5.02 -0.94
C GLY A 167 -24.98 4.55 0.41
N ARG A 168 -24.35 3.57 1.07
CA ARG A 168 -24.82 3.05 2.37
C ARG A 168 -24.19 3.75 3.57
N SER A 169 -23.15 4.56 3.36
CA SER A 169 -22.52 5.38 4.39
C SER A 169 -21.84 6.61 3.78
N ALA A 170 -22.23 7.80 4.26
CA ALA A 170 -21.65 9.06 3.79
C ALA A 170 -20.13 9.14 4.05
N ASP A 171 -19.64 8.55 5.14
CA ASP A 171 -18.21 8.55 5.47
C ASP A 171 -17.42 7.63 4.52
N LEU A 172 -17.97 6.47 4.14
CA LEU A 172 -17.34 5.59 3.16
C LEU A 172 -17.39 6.18 1.75
N ASP A 173 -18.49 6.84 1.38
CA ASP A 173 -18.58 7.53 0.10
C ASP A 173 -17.63 8.74 0.03
N ALA A 174 -17.41 9.42 1.16
CA ALA A 174 -16.40 10.46 1.28
C ALA A 174 -14.98 9.87 1.18
N LEU A 175 -14.70 8.75 1.87
CA LEU A 175 -13.43 8.03 1.76
C LEU A 175 -13.14 7.61 0.31
N ALA A 176 -14.14 7.05 -0.38
CA ALA A 176 -14.05 6.72 -1.80
C ALA A 176 -13.77 7.96 -2.67
N ALA A 177 -14.42 9.09 -2.40
CA ALA A 177 -14.14 10.34 -3.11
C ALA A 177 -12.70 10.84 -2.89
N TYR A 178 -12.17 10.71 -1.68
CA TYR A 178 -10.77 11.07 -1.40
C TYR A 178 -9.78 10.17 -2.15
N VAL A 179 -9.92 8.85 -2.07
CA VAL A 179 -9.02 7.94 -2.80
C VAL A 179 -9.18 8.12 -4.32
N THR A 180 -10.38 8.47 -4.81
CA THR A 180 -10.62 8.82 -6.22
C THR A 180 -9.88 10.08 -6.65
N SER A 181 -9.69 11.05 -5.74
CA SER A 181 -8.93 12.27 -6.03
C SER A 181 -7.42 12.04 -6.17
N LEU A 182 -6.91 10.85 -5.84
CA LEU A 182 -5.50 10.49 -5.98
C LEU A 182 -5.19 10.03 -7.42
N GLY A 183 -5.40 10.93 -8.39
CA GLY A 183 -5.16 10.71 -9.81
C GLY A 183 -3.69 10.83 -10.21
N SER A 184 -3.40 10.87 -11.52
CA SER A 184 -2.03 10.99 -12.05
C SER A 184 -1.31 12.26 -11.61
N ASP A 185 -2.05 13.32 -11.29
CA ASP A 185 -1.57 14.59 -10.75
C ASP A 185 -1.05 14.48 -9.31
N SER A 186 -1.43 13.42 -8.59
CA SER A 186 -0.91 13.13 -7.25
C SER A 186 0.45 12.44 -7.26
N ILE A 187 0.95 12.00 -8.42
CA ILE A 187 2.23 11.29 -8.51
C ILE A 187 3.38 12.30 -8.51
N GLU A 188 4.45 11.98 -7.78
CA GLU A 188 5.69 12.76 -7.85
C GLU A 188 6.29 12.71 -9.25
N LYS A 189 6.84 13.83 -9.71
CA LYS A 189 7.52 13.86 -11.00
C LYS A 189 8.78 12.99 -10.94
N SER A 190 8.96 12.16 -11.96
CA SER A 190 10.17 11.39 -12.16
C SER A 190 11.42 12.28 -12.10
N PRO A 191 12.39 11.99 -11.20
CA PRO A 191 13.66 12.71 -11.16
C PRO A 191 14.63 12.28 -12.27
N PHE A 192 14.23 11.35 -13.14
CA PHE A 192 15.11 10.73 -14.14
C PHE A 192 14.92 11.33 -15.55
N LYS A 193 14.01 12.29 -15.72
CA LYS A 193 13.85 13.07 -16.95
C LYS A 193 14.96 14.12 -17.10
N ASN A 194 15.15 14.60 -18.32
CA ASN A 194 15.98 15.77 -18.58
C ASN A 194 15.42 17.01 -17.84
N PRO A 195 16.22 18.07 -17.60
CA PRO A 195 15.75 19.29 -16.95
C PRO A 195 14.57 19.99 -17.65
N ASP A 196 14.39 19.75 -18.95
CA ASP A 196 13.26 20.26 -19.75
C ASP A 196 12.02 19.36 -19.71
N GLY A 197 12.06 18.26 -18.94
CA GLY A 197 11.00 17.26 -18.83
C GLY A 197 10.98 16.19 -19.92
N SER A 198 11.87 16.27 -20.92
CA SER A 198 11.97 15.26 -21.97
C SER A 198 12.61 13.96 -21.47
N LEU A 199 12.38 12.86 -22.20
CA LEU A 199 13.06 11.59 -21.94
C LEU A 199 14.55 11.68 -22.33
N THR A 200 15.42 11.02 -21.55
CA THR A 200 16.82 10.79 -21.94
C THR A 200 16.89 9.88 -23.18
N ALA A 201 18.05 9.85 -23.85
CA ALA A 201 18.24 8.96 -25.00
C ALA A 201 18.04 7.48 -24.61
N GLU A 202 18.50 7.10 -23.42
CA GLU A 202 18.34 5.78 -22.84
C GLU A 202 16.87 5.47 -22.54
N ALA A 203 16.11 6.42 -21.99
CA ALA A 203 14.68 6.25 -21.74
C ALA A 203 13.86 6.13 -23.04
N VAL A 204 14.28 6.80 -24.12
CA VAL A 204 13.68 6.62 -25.45
C VAL A 204 13.90 5.20 -25.98
N LEU A 205 15.10 4.65 -25.84
CA LEU A 205 15.39 3.25 -26.20
C LEU A 205 14.62 2.28 -25.32
N GLY A 206 14.56 2.55 -24.01
CA GLY A 206 13.76 1.78 -23.06
C GLY A 206 12.32 1.70 -23.53
N ARG A 207 11.68 2.83 -23.84
CA ARG A 207 10.29 2.87 -24.33
C ARG A 207 10.07 1.94 -25.52
N GLN A 208 11.01 1.91 -26.46
CA GLN A 208 10.95 1.00 -27.61
C GLN A 208 11.10 -0.48 -27.23
N LEU A 209 11.86 -0.80 -26.19
CA LEU A 209 11.90 -2.16 -25.65
C LEU A 209 10.57 -2.54 -24.98
N PHE A 210 9.94 -1.58 -24.28
CA PHE A 210 8.69 -1.81 -23.55
C PHE A 210 7.47 -1.99 -24.45
N ASP A 211 7.39 -1.19 -25.52
CA ASP A 211 6.34 -1.31 -26.53
C ASP A 211 6.60 -2.44 -27.54
N GLY A 212 7.77 -3.08 -27.46
CA GLY A 212 8.17 -4.20 -28.32
C GLY A 212 8.63 -3.79 -29.73
N THR A 213 8.75 -2.50 -30.02
CA THR A 213 9.24 -1.99 -31.32
C THR A 213 10.75 -2.17 -31.49
N LEU A 214 11.49 -2.33 -30.40
CA LEU A 214 12.90 -2.71 -30.38
C LEU A 214 13.07 -4.11 -29.78
N THR A 215 13.75 -4.99 -30.52
CA THR A 215 14.13 -6.32 -30.03
C THR A 215 15.49 -6.26 -29.34
N PRO A 216 15.64 -6.75 -28.09
CA PRO A 216 16.92 -6.79 -27.41
C PRO A 216 17.89 -7.74 -28.11
N SER A 217 19.19 -7.58 -27.84
CA SER A 217 20.24 -8.46 -28.41
C SER A 217 20.09 -9.94 -28.03
N SER A 218 19.31 -10.25 -26.98
CA SER A 218 18.91 -11.61 -26.61
C SER A 218 17.89 -12.25 -27.56
N GLY A 219 17.36 -11.51 -28.53
CA GLY A 219 16.63 -12.03 -29.69
C GLY A 219 15.10 -12.02 -29.60
N THR A 220 14.51 -12.10 -28.41
CA THR A 220 13.04 -12.08 -28.26
C THR A 220 12.56 -10.71 -27.82
N ALA A 221 11.63 -10.11 -28.57
CA ALA A 221 10.98 -8.85 -28.20
C ALA A 221 10.27 -8.99 -26.85
N LEU A 222 10.32 -7.94 -26.03
CA LEU A 222 9.61 -7.93 -24.76
C LEU A 222 8.13 -7.57 -25.00
N THR A 223 7.25 -8.09 -24.16
CA THR A 223 5.80 -7.89 -24.25
C THR A 223 5.26 -7.13 -23.05
N CYS A 224 6.03 -6.19 -22.49
CA CYS A 224 5.68 -5.45 -21.27
C CYS A 224 4.31 -4.76 -21.38
N ALA A 225 4.08 -4.09 -22.52
CA ALA A 225 2.84 -3.39 -22.82
C ALA A 225 1.60 -4.29 -22.97
N SER A 226 1.76 -5.63 -23.01
CA SER A 226 0.61 -6.55 -23.06
C SER A 226 -0.22 -6.55 -21.78
N CYS A 227 0.43 -6.34 -20.63
CA CYS A 227 -0.23 -6.20 -19.32
C CYS A 227 -0.11 -4.75 -18.80
N HIS A 228 1.00 -4.06 -19.09
CA HIS A 228 1.22 -2.69 -18.65
C HIS A 228 1.02 -1.68 -19.79
N ASN A 229 -0.18 -1.65 -20.35
CA ASN A 229 -0.47 -0.87 -21.56
C ASN A 229 -0.43 0.66 -21.29
N PRO A 230 0.41 1.45 -22.00
CA PRO A 230 0.47 2.90 -21.84
C PRO A 230 -0.86 3.64 -22.10
N ALA A 231 -1.76 3.06 -22.89
CA ALA A 231 -3.07 3.64 -23.19
C ALA A 231 -4.07 3.51 -22.02
N THR A 232 -3.75 2.70 -21.01
CA THR A 232 -4.58 2.42 -19.83
C THR A 232 -3.77 2.59 -18.56
N ASP A 233 -3.01 3.70 -18.47
CA ASP A 233 -2.19 4.05 -17.31
C ASP A 233 -1.18 2.96 -16.91
N PHE A 234 -0.62 2.25 -17.90
CA PHE A 234 0.38 1.20 -17.70
C PHE A 234 -0.13 0.03 -16.85
N THR A 235 -1.41 -0.33 -16.98
CA THR A 235 -2.02 -1.51 -16.35
C THR A 235 -3.20 -2.04 -17.18
N ASP A 236 -3.45 -3.34 -17.12
CA ASP A 236 -4.62 -4.01 -17.67
C ASP A 236 -5.66 -4.38 -16.59
N SER A 237 -5.50 -3.88 -15.36
CA SER A 237 -6.36 -4.16 -14.20
C SER A 237 -7.86 -3.95 -14.50
N ALA A 238 -8.19 -2.99 -15.38
CA ALA A 238 -9.56 -2.68 -15.77
C ALA A 238 -10.25 -3.84 -16.51
N THR A 239 -9.47 -4.78 -17.07
CA THR A 239 -9.98 -6.00 -17.69
C THR A 239 -10.38 -7.08 -16.67
N GLY A 240 -9.96 -6.92 -15.40
CA GLY A 240 -10.11 -7.92 -14.35
C GLY A 240 -9.12 -9.09 -14.45
N ALA A 241 -8.15 -9.01 -15.36
CA ALA A 241 -7.09 -9.99 -15.51
C ALA A 241 -6.20 -10.03 -14.25
N ARG A 242 -5.69 -11.23 -13.96
CA ARG A 242 -4.69 -11.48 -12.93
C ARG A 242 -3.63 -12.38 -13.54
N HIS A 243 -2.38 -12.10 -13.26
CA HIS A 243 -1.26 -12.77 -13.91
C HIS A 243 -0.40 -13.48 -12.87
N ASN A 244 0.01 -14.71 -13.17
CA ASN A 244 1.05 -15.39 -12.43
C ASN A 244 2.37 -15.27 -13.22
N VAL A 245 3.23 -14.37 -12.77
CA VAL A 245 4.55 -14.11 -13.38
C VAL A 245 5.68 -14.88 -12.68
N GLY A 246 5.35 -15.93 -11.92
CA GLY A 246 6.32 -16.75 -11.18
C GLY A 246 6.72 -16.20 -9.81
N THR A 247 5.97 -15.23 -9.29
CA THR A 247 6.23 -14.62 -7.96
C THR A 247 5.33 -15.17 -6.86
N ILE A 248 4.28 -15.92 -7.20
CA ILE A 248 3.35 -16.52 -6.22
C ILE A 248 4.06 -17.64 -5.46
N LYS A 249 4.06 -17.54 -4.13
CA LYS A 249 4.66 -18.48 -3.18
C LYS A 249 3.58 -19.04 -2.25
N ALA A 250 3.91 -20.07 -1.47
CA ALA A 250 3.03 -20.55 -0.41
C ALA A 250 2.63 -19.43 0.59
N SER A 251 3.54 -18.47 0.83
CA SER A 251 3.28 -17.30 1.68
C SER A 251 2.39 -16.23 1.02
N SER A 252 2.06 -16.36 -0.28
CA SER A 252 1.20 -15.41 -0.98
C SER A 252 -0.29 -15.60 -0.69
N GLY A 253 -0.67 -16.63 0.07
CA GLY A 253 -2.03 -16.82 0.53
C GLY A 253 -3.02 -17.20 -0.58
N LYS A 254 -4.23 -16.67 -0.47
CA LYS A 254 -5.44 -17.06 -1.18
C LYS A 254 -6.16 -15.83 -1.71
N ARG A 255 -7.08 -16.06 -2.65
CA ARG A 255 -8.05 -15.05 -3.11
C ARG A 255 -9.44 -15.48 -2.67
N LEU A 256 -10.07 -14.70 -1.79
CA LEU A 256 -11.43 -14.98 -1.30
C LEU A 256 -11.61 -16.42 -0.76
N GLY A 257 -10.60 -16.92 -0.03
CA GLY A 257 -10.57 -18.28 0.51
C GLY A 257 -10.26 -19.40 -0.49
N GLY A 258 -10.21 -19.09 -1.79
CA GLY A 258 -9.83 -20.00 -2.88
C GLY A 258 -8.36 -19.90 -3.28
N THR A 259 -7.98 -20.62 -4.34
CA THR A 259 -6.63 -20.54 -4.91
C THR A 259 -6.32 -19.12 -5.39
N LEU A 260 -5.12 -18.63 -5.09
CA LEU A 260 -4.59 -17.41 -5.71
C LEU A 260 -4.05 -17.77 -7.10
N ASP A 261 -4.83 -17.45 -8.14
CA ASP A 261 -4.56 -17.79 -9.54
C ASP A 261 -3.65 -16.79 -10.26
N GLY A 262 -3.51 -15.58 -9.71
CA GLY A 262 -2.69 -14.51 -10.24
C GLY A 262 -2.72 -13.28 -9.34
N ILE A 263 -1.93 -12.28 -9.72
CA ILE A 263 -1.89 -10.94 -9.11
C ILE A 263 -2.38 -9.91 -10.14
N ASP A 264 -3.17 -8.94 -9.68
CA ASP A 264 -3.57 -7.77 -10.47
C ASP A 264 -2.33 -6.99 -10.93
N SER A 265 -2.29 -6.58 -12.21
CA SER A 265 -1.16 -5.80 -12.72
C SER A 265 -1.16 -4.41 -12.11
N PRO A 266 -0.20 -4.03 -11.24
CA PRO A 266 -0.16 -2.67 -10.73
C PRO A 266 0.13 -1.69 -11.88
N THR A 267 -0.39 -0.47 -11.80
CA THR A 267 0.07 0.62 -12.67
C THR A 267 1.57 0.82 -12.48
N LEU A 268 2.27 1.14 -13.57
CA LEU A 268 3.68 1.52 -13.53
C LEU A 268 3.87 3.04 -13.39
N LEU A 269 2.79 3.82 -13.31
CA LEU A 269 2.89 5.24 -13.02
C LEU A 269 3.52 5.43 -11.63
N GLY A 270 4.54 6.29 -11.53
CA GLY A 270 5.24 6.56 -10.27
C GLY A 270 6.05 5.38 -9.70
N VAL A 271 6.22 4.28 -10.46
CA VAL A 271 6.87 3.06 -9.95
C VAL A 271 8.29 3.31 -9.45
N HIS A 272 8.98 4.34 -9.94
CA HIS A 272 10.30 4.77 -9.49
C HIS A 272 10.42 5.03 -7.98
N ALA A 273 9.31 5.39 -7.32
CA ALA A 273 9.27 5.73 -5.91
C ALA A 273 8.66 4.61 -5.04
N SER A 274 8.36 3.44 -5.62
CA SER A 274 7.47 2.45 -5.00
C SER A 274 8.13 1.21 -4.39
N ALA A 275 9.47 1.22 -4.26
CA ALA A 275 10.18 0.09 -3.67
C ALA A 275 9.74 -0.21 -2.22
N PRO A 276 9.72 -1.49 -1.79
CA PRO A 276 10.07 -2.69 -2.54
C PRO A 276 8.97 -3.09 -3.55
N TYR A 277 9.32 -3.96 -4.51
CA TYR A 277 8.48 -4.37 -5.62
C TYR A 277 7.91 -5.79 -5.44
N PHE A 278 6.93 -6.12 -6.29
CA PHE A 278 6.03 -7.27 -6.23
C PHE A 278 5.02 -7.22 -5.09
N HIS A 279 4.00 -8.08 -5.17
CA HIS A 279 2.91 -8.16 -4.20
C HIS A 279 3.39 -8.52 -2.81
N ASP A 280 4.54 -9.15 -2.65
CA ASP A 280 5.11 -9.57 -1.36
C ASP A 280 6.41 -8.82 -1.00
N GLY A 281 6.74 -7.75 -1.73
CA GLY A 281 7.93 -6.92 -1.48
C GLY A 281 9.26 -7.66 -1.69
N SER A 282 9.26 -8.79 -2.41
CA SER A 282 10.46 -9.64 -2.52
C SER A 282 11.56 -9.12 -3.43
N ALA A 283 11.33 -8.03 -4.17
CA ALA A 283 12.35 -7.35 -4.96
C ALA A 283 12.67 -5.97 -4.37
N ALA A 284 13.91 -5.74 -3.92
CA ALA A 284 14.30 -4.47 -3.31
C ALA A 284 14.52 -3.36 -4.37
N THR A 285 14.88 -3.75 -5.58
CA THR A 285 15.18 -2.85 -6.69
C THR A 285 14.47 -3.27 -7.97
N LEU A 286 14.35 -2.35 -8.94
CA LEU A 286 13.84 -2.67 -10.28
C LEU A 286 14.74 -3.67 -11.01
N ASP A 287 16.05 -3.65 -10.75
CA ASP A 287 16.97 -4.65 -11.28
C ASP A 287 16.63 -6.05 -10.75
N ASP A 288 16.22 -6.18 -9.48
CA ASP A 288 15.76 -7.44 -8.91
C ASP A 288 14.48 -7.93 -9.57
N VAL A 289 13.56 -7.04 -9.96
CA VAL A 289 12.34 -7.40 -10.72
C VAL A 289 12.70 -8.08 -12.03
N PHE A 290 13.61 -7.47 -12.81
CA PHE A 290 14.02 -8.02 -14.10
C PHE A 290 14.87 -9.29 -13.98
N ASN A 291 15.59 -9.47 -12.88
CA ASN A 291 16.36 -10.67 -12.61
C ASN A 291 15.49 -11.82 -12.07
N ALA A 292 14.49 -11.52 -11.23
CA ALA A 292 13.54 -12.51 -10.70
C ALA A 292 12.66 -13.10 -11.80
N GLY A 293 12.20 -12.29 -12.76
CA GLY A 293 11.41 -12.74 -13.91
C GLY A 293 12.14 -13.77 -14.79
N ARG A 294 13.48 -13.78 -14.79
CA ARG A 294 14.29 -14.76 -15.53
C ARG A 294 14.33 -16.13 -14.85
N SER A 295 14.19 -16.18 -13.53
CA SER A 295 14.16 -17.43 -12.75
C SER A 295 12.80 -18.16 -12.85
N GLY A 296 11.71 -17.40 -13.01
CA GLY A 296 10.36 -17.96 -13.24
C GLY A 296 10.20 -18.59 -14.63
N ALA A 297 10.82 -18.01 -15.66
CA ALA A 297 10.82 -18.59 -17.02
C ALA A 297 11.68 -19.86 -17.13
N ALA A 298 12.67 -20.04 -16.24
CA ALA A 298 13.58 -21.19 -16.24
C ALA A 298 13.07 -22.39 -15.40
N SER A 299 11.97 -22.24 -14.67
CA SER A 299 11.38 -23.29 -13.81
C SER A 299 9.97 -23.68 -14.25
N GLY A 300 9.75 -23.73 -15.57
CA GLY A 300 8.59 -24.40 -16.15
C GLY A 300 8.66 -25.91 -15.87
N GLU A 301 8.14 -26.33 -14.73
CA GLU A 301 7.62 -27.69 -14.61
C GLU A 301 6.40 -27.79 -15.53
N ASN A 302 6.62 -28.55 -16.60
CA ASN A 302 5.71 -28.77 -17.71
C ASN A 302 4.35 -29.29 -17.25
N ASN A 303 3.33 -28.44 -17.22
CA ASN A 303 1.94 -28.86 -17.24
C ASN A 303 1.15 -27.95 -18.19
N ASN A 304 1.35 -28.14 -19.49
CA ASN A 304 0.34 -27.93 -20.52
C ASN A 304 0.79 -28.59 -21.82
N VAL A 305 0.32 -29.83 -22.04
CA VAL A 305 0.28 -30.44 -23.37
C VAL A 305 -0.94 -29.86 -24.09
N HIS A 306 -0.71 -28.86 -24.94
CA HIS A 306 -1.59 -28.60 -26.08
C HIS A 306 -0.79 -28.86 -27.35
N ASP A 307 -0.77 -30.13 -27.76
CA ASP A 307 -0.34 -30.53 -29.10
C ASP A 307 -1.41 -30.09 -30.11
N THR A 308 -0.99 -29.27 -31.07
CA THR A 308 -1.80 -28.82 -32.20
C THR A 308 -1.36 -29.58 -33.45
N ARG A 309 -2.00 -30.72 -33.74
CA ARG A 309 -2.00 -31.30 -35.09
C ARG A 309 -3.37 -31.82 -35.51
N SER A 310 -4.02 -30.99 -36.32
CA SER A 310 -4.78 -31.30 -37.54
C SER A 310 -5.40 -32.71 -37.70
N GLY A 311 -6.73 -32.74 -37.62
CA GLY A 311 -7.60 -33.33 -38.65
C GLY A 311 -7.65 -34.84 -38.83
N LYS A 312 -8.74 -35.45 -38.34
CA LYS A 312 -9.64 -36.33 -39.11
C LYS A 312 -10.89 -36.69 -38.31
N ASN A 313 -12.05 -36.36 -38.88
CA ASN A 313 -13.38 -36.82 -38.45
C ASN A 313 -13.46 -38.36 -38.46
N LEU A 314 -14.24 -38.95 -37.53
CA LEU A 314 -15.22 -40.02 -37.78
C LEU A 314 -16.06 -40.31 -36.50
N ARG A 315 -17.36 -39.98 -36.63
CA ARG A 315 -18.65 -40.43 -36.02
C ARG A 315 -18.78 -41.15 -34.65
N PRO A 316 -19.97 -41.03 -33.99
CA PRO A 316 -20.29 -41.64 -32.70
C PRO A 316 -21.14 -42.92 -32.81
N ASP A 317 -20.84 -43.91 -31.98
CA ASP A 317 -21.71 -45.07 -31.72
C ASP A 317 -21.42 -45.72 -30.35
N ASP A 318 -22.43 -45.56 -29.48
CA ASP A 318 -23.11 -46.58 -28.67
C ASP A 318 -22.41 -47.55 -27.70
N ASN A 319 -23.09 -47.62 -26.54
CA ASN A 319 -23.35 -48.76 -25.66
C ASN A 319 -22.32 -49.17 -24.59
N GLY A 320 -22.76 -49.03 -23.32
CA GLY A 320 -22.79 -50.20 -22.45
C GLY A 320 -22.57 -50.01 -20.96
N LYS A 321 -23.66 -50.07 -20.20
CA LYS A 321 -23.83 -50.77 -18.89
C LYS A 321 -23.34 -50.07 -17.58
N LYS A 322 -24.35 -49.64 -16.80
CA LYS A 322 -24.40 -49.71 -15.32
C LYS A 322 -24.66 -51.18 -14.88
N PRO A 323 -24.44 -51.58 -13.60
CA PRO A 323 -25.35 -51.30 -12.45
C PRO A 323 -24.60 -50.79 -11.19
N ALA A 324 -25.07 -49.84 -10.37
CA ALA A 324 -26.21 -49.82 -9.44
C ALA A 324 -26.14 -50.81 -8.25
N HIS A 325 -25.89 -50.29 -7.04
CA HIS A 325 -26.43 -50.71 -5.72
C HIS A 325 -26.26 -49.49 -4.77
N ARG A 326 -27.30 -48.77 -4.31
CA ARG A 326 -28.19 -49.00 -3.12
C ARG A 326 -27.37 -49.30 -1.86
N LEU A 327 -27.54 -48.73 -0.65
CA LEU A 327 -28.63 -48.14 0.14
C LEU A 327 -27.95 -47.76 1.50
N SER A 328 -28.12 -46.63 2.19
CA SER A 328 -29.19 -46.32 3.16
C SER A 328 -28.59 -45.44 4.29
N ALA A 329 -29.30 -44.40 4.71
CA ALA A 329 -29.30 -43.90 6.10
C ALA A 329 -30.38 -44.69 6.90
N PRO A 330 -30.41 -44.73 8.25
CA PRO A 330 -30.82 -43.55 9.04
C PRO A 330 -30.25 -43.43 10.50
N ASP A 331 -30.29 -42.19 10.99
CA ASP A 331 -30.77 -41.69 12.29
C ASP A 331 -30.67 -42.56 13.58
N ARG A 332 -30.09 -41.99 14.66
CA ARG A 332 -30.74 -41.96 16.00
C ARG A 332 -30.01 -41.09 17.03
N ARG A 333 -30.82 -40.26 17.68
CA ARG A 333 -30.61 -39.46 18.90
C ARG A 333 -30.28 -40.33 20.11
N HIS A 334 -29.50 -39.79 21.06
CA HIS A 334 -29.73 -40.02 22.49
C HIS A 334 -29.32 -38.82 23.36
N SER A 335 -30.23 -38.54 24.28
CA SER A 335 -30.28 -37.58 25.37
C SER A 335 -29.28 -37.86 26.51
N GLY A 336 -28.91 -36.83 27.26
CA GLY A 336 -28.20 -36.98 28.54
C GLY A 336 -27.97 -35.63 29.22
N ASP A 337 -28.99 -35.16 29.92
CA ASP A 337 -28.98 -33.97 30.76
C ASP A 337 -28.41 -34.31 32.15
N SER A 338 -27.52 -33.46 32.70
CA SER A 338 -27.31 -33.40 34.15
C SER A 338 -26.66 -32.07 34.57
N HIS A 339 -27.47 -31.26 35.25
CA HIS A 339 -27.06 -30.11 36.06
C HIS A 339 -26.00 -30.45 37.12
N ARG A 340 -24.99 -29.59 37.27
CA ARG A 340 -24.50 -29.22 38.61
C ARG A 340 -23.91 -27.81 38.65
N THR A 341 -24.36 -27.08 39.66
CA THR A 341 -24.14 -25.68 39.97
C THR A 341 -22.78 -25.36 40.63
N ARG A 342 -22.29 -24.14 40.33
CA ARG A 342 -21.50 -23.19 41.14
C ARG A 342 -20.15 -23.65 41.74
N ARG A 343 -19.09 -22.90 41.41
CA ARG A 343 -18.38 -21.99 42.36
C ARG A 343 -17.37 -21.09 41.65
N HIS A 344 -17.47 -19.79 41.91
CA HIS A 344 -16.45 -18.78 41.65
C HIS A 344 -15.13 -19.13 42.37
N ARG A 345 -14.00 -18.95 41.68
CA ARG A 345 -12.74 -18.52 42.31
C ARG A 345 -12.04 -17.51 41.41
N ARG A 346 -12.07 -16.25 41.84
CA ARG A 346 -11.12 -15.21 41.48
C ARG A 346 -9.72 -15.67 41.90
N ARG A 347 -8.73 -15.55 41.03
CA ARG A 347 -7.31 -15.58 41.43
C ARG A 347 -6.78 -14.15 41.32
N GLN A 348 -6.57 -13.54 42.49
CA GLN A 348 -5.63 -12.45 42.68
C GLN A 348 -4.21 -13.01 42.46
N PHE A 349 -3.37 -12.30 41.72
CA PHE A 349 -1.93 -12.42 41.83
C PHE A 349 -1.40 -11.12 42.44
N GLY A 350 -0.81 -11.29 43.63
CA GLY A 350 -0.20 -10.23 44.41
C GLY A 350 1.21 -9.90 43.93
N ILE A 351 1.53 -8.64 44.15
CA ILE A 351 2.82 -7.98 43.96
C ILE A 351 3.83 -8.52 44.98
N ALA A 352 5.04 -8.84 44.53
CA ALA A 352 6.22 -8.93 45.38
C ALA A 352 7.35 -8.12 44.75
N GLY A 353 7.78 -7.08 45.46
CA GLY A 353 8.83 -6.17 45.05
C GLY A 353 10.23 -6.77 45.21
N LEU A 354 11.13 -6.37 44.31
CA LEU A 354 12.56 -6.39 44.53
C LEU A 354 13.09 -5.03 44.08
N GLY A 355 13.39 -4.18 45.07
CA GLY A 355 14.07 -2.93 44.86
C GLY A 355 15.51 -3.15 44.41
N ARG A 356 15.95 -2.38 43.42
CA ARG A 356 17.36 -2.03 43.23
C ARG A 356 17.48 -0.56 42.90
N GLN A 357 18.11 0.15 43.83
CA GLN A 357 18.64 1.49 43.69
C GLN A 357 19.58 1.57 42.47
N TRP A 358 19.42 2.59 41.64
CA TRP A 358 20.53 3.12 40.84
C TRP A 358 20.65 4.62 41.06
N ARG A 359 21.86 4.98 41.46
CA ARG A 359 22.28 6.29 41.94
C ARG A 359 22.38 7.30 40.79
N SER A 360 22.05 8.54 41.15
CA SER A 360 22.40 9.77 40.46
C SER A 360 23.89 9.86 40.14
N GLY A 361 24.22 10.16 38.88
CA GLY A 361 25.57 10.50 38.42
C GLY A 361 25.51 11.57 37.34
N LEU A 362 25.47 12.84 37.77
CA LEU A 362 25.74 13.99 36.92
C LEU A 362 27.22 14.02 36.54
N ARG A 363 27.53 14.12 35.25
CA ARG A 363 28.74 14.80 34.74
C ARG A 363 28.41 15.61 33.48
N PRO A 364 28.89 16.86 33.37
CA PRO A 364 28.58 17.77 32.27
C PRO A 364 29.58 17.66 31.12
N GLY A 365 29.15 17.95 29.89
CA GLY A 365 30.06 18.30 28.80
C GLY A 365 29.62 17.87 27.41
N TYR A 366 28.74 18.65 26.77
CA TYR A 366 28.73 18.76 25.31
C TYR A 366 28.50 20.22 24.92
N ARG A 367 29.55 20.81 24.33
CA ARG A 367 29.57 22.16 23.78
C ARG A 367 29.09 22.05 22.33
N ILE A 368 28.00 22.73 22.00
CA ILE A 368 27.47 22.83 20.65
C ILE A 368 28.36 23.81 19.87
N LEU A 369 29.02 23.32 18.81
CA LEU A 369 29.69 24.16 17.81
C LEU A 369 28.66 24.63 16.78
N PRO A 370 28.71 25.89 16.32
CA PRO A 370 27.79 26.40 15.31
C PRO A 370 28.07 25.75 13.94
N ARG A 371 27.00 25.35 13.25
CA ARG A 371 27.03 24.91 11.85
C ARG A 371 27.01 26.16 10.95
N ASP A 372 28.19 26.59 10.52
CA ASP A 372 28.34 27.39 9.32
C ASP A 372 28.28 26.49 8.08
N ARG A 373 27.40 26.82 7.15
CA ARG A 373 27.32 26.22 5.82
C ARG A 373 28.39 26.85 4.91
N PRO A 374 29.10 26.04 4.10
CA PRO A 374 29.51 26.47 2.78
C PRO A 374 28.89 25.57 1.71
N GLY A 375 28.20 26.17 0.75
CA GLY A 375 27.72 25.49 -0.45
C GLY A 375 28.87 25.05 -1.37
N PRO A 376 28.66 24.10 -2.28
CA PRO A 376 29.70 23.63 -3.17
C PRO A 376 29.99 24.66 -4.27
N ILE A 377 31.26 25.07 -4.33
CA ILE A 377 31.88 25.83 -5.39
C ILE A 377 32.19 24.87 -6.55
N TRP A 378 31.82 25.27 -7.77
CA TRP A 378 32.13 24.57 -9.01
C TRP A 378 33.63 24.59 -9.30
N LEU A 379 34.24 23.41 -9.44
CA LEU A 379 35.60 23.24 -9.98
C LEU A 379 35.53 22.47 -11.30
N ARG A 380 35.98 23.13 -12.38
CA ARG A 380 36.26 22.54 -13.69
C ARG A 380 37.51 21.65 -13.62
N PRO A 381 37.56 20.48 -14.28
CA PRO A 381 38.83 19.82 -14.58
C PRO A 381 39.39 20.27 -15.94
N GLY A 382 40.70 20.56 -15.95
CA GLY A 382 41.51 20.84 -17.13
C GLY A 382 41.85 19.58 -17.94
N ARG A 383 42.33 19.82 -19.15
CA ARG A 383 42.75 18.83 -20.16
C ARG A 383 44.02 18.10 -19.75
N GLY A 384 44.15 16.82 -20.14
CA GLY A 384 45.47 16.21 -20.39
C GLY A 384 45.61 14.69 -20.22
N HIS A 385 45.51 13.97 -21.35
CA HIS A 385 46.27 12.77 -21.76
C HIS A 385 46.01 11.33 -21.23
N HIS A 386 45.70 10.49 -22.24
CA HIS A 386 46.12 9.11 -22.55
C HIS A 386 45.40 7.84 -22.00
N LEU A 387 44.64 7.25 -22.95
CA LEU A 387 44.65 5.86 -23.47
C LEU A 387 44.35 4.64 -22.58
N GLN A 388 43.37 3.88 -23.09
CA GLN A 388 43.23 2.40 -23.08
C GLN A 388 42.93 1.70 -21.76
N GLN A 389 41.66 1.33 -21.56
CA GLN A 389 41.24 -0.08 -21.68
C GLN A 389 39.70 -0.16 -21.77
N LEU A 390 39.23 -0.56 -22.96
CA LEU A 390 37.89 -1.05 -23.22
C LEU A 390 37.80 -2.46 -22.63
N HIS A 391 37.01 -2.69 -21.60
CA HIS A 391 36.32 -3.95 -21.32
C HIS A 391 35.34 -3.72 -20.17
N GLY A 392 34.03 -3.76 -20.46
CA GLY A 392 32.99 -3.72 -19.43
C GLY A 392 31.74 -2.89 -19.72
N GLN A 393 31.43 -2.53 -20.97
CA GLN A 393 30.12 -1.99 -21.31
C GLN A 393 29.19 -3.14 -21.70
N HIS A 394 28.31 -3.59 -20.80
CA HIS A 394 27.00 -4.24 -21.12
C HIS A 394 26.18 -4.56 -19.84
N ARG A 395 26.27 -3.74 -18.78
CA ARG A 395 25.47 -3.93 -17.54
C ARG A 395 24.75 -2.67 -17.06
N GLY A 396 24.25 -1.85 -17.98
CA GLY A 396 23.56 -0.59 -17.65
C GLY A 396 22.27 -0.30 -18.42
N GLN A 397 21.79 -1.20 -19.29
CA GLN A 397 20.75 -0.87 -20.27
C GLN A 397 19.29 -0.99 -19.79
N TRP A 398 19.06 -1.34 -18.51
CA TRP A 398 17.70 -1.60 -17.99
C TRP A 398 17.19 -0.54 -17.01
N ARG A 399 18.05 0.37 -16.54
CA ARG A 399 17.73 1.30 -15.44
C ARG A 399 16.70 2.36 -15.82
N ASP A 400 16.64 2.77 -17.08
CA ASP A 400 15.89 3.99 -17.47
C ASP A 400 14.48 3.72 -18.02
N LEU A 401 13.95 2.51 -17.85
CA LEU A 401 12.68 2.14 -18.47
C LEU A 401 11.45 2.31 -17.57
N LEU A 402 11.57 1.97 -16.30
CA LEU A 402 10.45 2.08 -15.36
C LEU A 402 10.45 3.42 -14.61
N LEU A 403 11.45 4.27 -14.85
CA LEU A 403 11.66 5.45 -14.05
C LEU A 403 10.88 6.68 -14.55
N HIS A 404 10.25 6.63 -15.73
CA HIS A 404 9.76 7.82 -16.46
C HIS A 404 8.25 7.90 -16.69
N CYS A 405 7.47 7.04 -16.04
CA CYS A 405 6.00 7.01 -16.17
C CYS A 405 5.35 8.06 -15.24
N ASP A 406 5.37 9.34 -15.64
CA ASP A 406 4.48 10.36 -15.04
C ASP A 406 3.30 10.57 -15.99
N GLY A 407 2.08 10.60 -15.45
CA GLY A 407 0.83 10.73 -16.22
C GLY A 407 0.55 12.12 -16.81
N GLY A 408 1.55 12.73 -17.45
CA GLY A 408 1.40 13.95 -18.25
C GLY A 408 1.00 13.60 -19.69
N GLY A 409 -0.28 13.77 -20.01
CA GLY A 409 -0.79 13.67 -21.37
C GLY A 409 -0.45 14.88 -22.25
N HIS A 410 -0.21 14.57 -23.53
CA HIS A 410 -0.32 15.35 -24.78
C HIS A 410 -0.14 16.87 -24.80
#